data_AF-A0A3R8CG63-F1
#
_entry.id   AF-A0A3R8CG63-F1
#
_cell.length_a   1.000
_cell.length_b   1.000
_cell.length_c   1.000
_cell.angle_alpha   90.00
_cell.angle_beta   90.00
_cell.angle_gamma   90.00
#
_symmetry.space_group_name_H-M   'P 1'
#
loop_
_entity.id
_entity.type
_entity.pdbx_description
1 polymer ?
#
loop_
_entity_poly.entity_id
_entity_poly.type
_entity_poly.pdbx_seq_one_letter_code
_entity_poly.pdbx_strand_id
1 'polypeptide(L)'
;MTNFANWDIIFKYFTMKLMDYFNYIEERLSFLAFRIVTRGSLNLNDINIHSESFFMHLLNFIYDWNLCNANAERNNMPGIDLIYNTEAIIIQVSSTSTKEKIQNSLNKIPIAKFNGYNFKFLSLAREVDKLTKKTYSVT
;
A
#
# COMPACT_ATOMS: atom_id res chain seq x y z
N MET A 1 -4.28 1.34 -49.80
CA MET A 1 -4.56 0.23 -48.86
C MET A 1 -3.44 0.19 -47.83
N THR A 2 -3.71 0.55 -46.59
CA THR A 2 -2.75 0.41 -45.49
C THR A 2 -2.46 -1.07 -45.25
N ASN A 3 -1.18 -1.44 -45.18
CA ASN A 3 -0.73 -2.82 -45.05
C ASN A 3 -1.05 -3.34 -43.64
N PHE A 4 -2.11 -4.16 -43.53
CA PHE A 4 -2.56 -4.77 -42.28
C PHE A 4 -1.44 -5.52 -41.53
N ALA A 5 -0.51 -6.15 -42.25
CA ALA A 5 0.62 -6.86 -41.65
C ALA A 5 1.56 -5.96 -40.83
N ASN A 6 1.66 -4.67 -41.16
CA ASN A 6 2.50 -3.74 -40.41
C ASN A 6 1.86 -3.36 -39.06
N TRP A 7 0.53 -3.31 -39.01
CA TRP A 7 -0.21 -3.07 -37.77
C TRP A 7 -0.12 -4.25 -36.81
N ASP A 8 -0.17 -5.49 -37.31
CA ASP A 8 0.01 -6.69 -36.49
C ASP A 8 1.40 -6.75 -35.85
N ILE A 9 2.44 -6.36 -36.61
CA ILE A 9 3.81 -6.27 -36.11
C ILE A 9 3.92 -5.20 -35.01
N ILE A 10 3.43 -3.99 -35.26
CA ILE A 10 3.46 -2.88 -34.29
C ILE A 10 2.68 -3.25 -33.03
N PHE A 11 1.48 -3.81 -33.18
CA PHE A 11 0.65 -4.27 -32.06
C PHE A 11 1.35 -5.36 -31.24
N LYS A 12 2.00 -6.33 -31.90
CA LYS A 12 2.80 -7.36 -31.24
C LYS A 12 3.98 -6.75 -30.48
N TYR A 13 4.74 -5.83 -31.07
CA TYR A 13 5.86 -5.15 -30.40
C TYR A 13 5.39 -4.35 -29.18
N PHE A 14 4.28 -3.60 -29.31
CA PHE A 14 3.69 -2.86 -28.20
C PHE A 14 3.24 -3.80 -27.07
N THR A 15 2.56 -4.89 -27.41
CA THR A 15 2.11 -5.91 -26.44
C THR A 15 3.26 -6.60 -25.74
N MET A 16 4.33 -6.93 -26.47
CA MET A 16 5.54 -7.53 -25.91
C MET A 16 6.21 -6.58 -24.91
N LYS A 17 6.32 -5.29 -25.28
CA LYS A 17 6.88 -4.26 -24.39
C LYS A 17 6.03 -4.04 -23.13
N LEU A 18 4.70 -4.11 -23.25
CA LEU A 18 3.80 -4.04 -22.10
C LEU A 18 4.00 -5.23 -21.16
N MET A 19 4.15 -6.44 -21.72
CA MET A 19 4.45 -7.65 -20.94
C MET A 19 5.79 -7.53 -20.23
N ASP A 20 6.83 -6.99 -20.88
CA ASP A 20 8.14 -6.77 -20.27
C ASP A 20 8.05 -5.82 -19.06
N TYR A 21 7.29 -4.72 -19.18
CA TYR A 21 7.06 -3.80 -18.06
C TYR A 21 6.26 -4.45 -16.94
N PHE A 22 5.23 -5.21 -17.28
CA PHE A 22 4.43 -5.93 -16.29
C PHE A 22 5.29 -6.91 -15.50
N ASN A 23 6.05 -7.77 -16.20
CA ASN A 23 6.95 -8.75 -15.59
C ASN A 23 8.01 -8.07 -14.71
N TYR A 24 8.58 -6.96 -15.18
CA TYR A 24 9.55 -6.21 -14.39
C TYR A 24 8.93 -5.64 -13.10
N ILE A 25 7.74 -5.03 -13.18
CA ILE A 25 7.07 -4.46 -12.02
C ILE A 25 6.67 -5.57 -11.04
N GLU A 26 6.09 -6.66 -11.55
CA GLU A 26 5.71 -7.84 -10.77
C GLU A 26 6.93 -8.42 -10.02
N GLU A 27 8.03 -8.70 -10.72
CA GLU A 27 9.26 -9.24 -10.13
C GLU A 27 9.79 -8.34 -9.00
N ARG A 28 9.82 -7.01 -9.22
CA ARG A 28 10.35 -6.05 -8.24
C ARG A 28 9.45 -5.93 -7.01
N LEU A 29 8.13 -5.92 -7.20
CA LEU A 29 7.17 -5.90 -6.08
C LEU A 29 7.20 -7.22 -5.29
N SER A 30 7.27 -8.35 -5.98
CA SER A 30 7.41 -9.69 -5.37
C SER A 30 8.70 -9.80 -4.56
N PHE A 31 9.82 -9.31 -5.09
CA PHE A 31 11.09 -9.26 -4.36
C PHE A 31 11.03 -8.35 -3.13
N LEU A 32 10.38 -7.18 -3.23
CA LEU A 32 10.18 -6.28 -2.09
C LEU A 32 9.35 -6.97 -0.99
N ALA A 33 8.25 -7.62 -1.35
CA ALA A 33 7.40 -8.35 -0.40
C ALA A 33 8.19 -9.47 0.32
N PHE A 34 8.97 -10.25 -0.43
CA PHE A 34 9.87 -11.26 0.13
C PHE A 34 10.85 -10.64 1.15
N ARG A 35 11.52 -9.55 0.77
CA ARG A 35 12.48 -8.84 1.63
C ARG A 35 11.85 -8.32 2.92
N ILE A 36 10.63 -7.79 2.83
CA ILE A 36 9.86 -7.31 3.98
C ILE A 36 9.57 -8.46 4.96
N VAL A 37 9.11 -9.61 4.45
CA VAL A 37 8.82 -10.79 5.29
C VAL A 37 10.09 -11.32 5.95
N THR A 38 11.15 -11.52 5.17
CA THR A 38 12.41 -12.07 5.68
C THR A 38 13.04 -11.16 6.72
N ARG A 39 13.14 -9.86 6.47
CA ARG A 39 13.72 -8.91 7.44
C ARG A 39 12.85 -8.74 8.68
N GLY A 40 11.52 -8.75 8.52
CA GLY A 40 10.58 -8.75 9.64
C GLY A 40 10.81 -9.94 10.59
N SER A 41 11.11 -11.13 10.06
CA SER A 41 11.44 -12.30 10.89
C SER A 41 12.76 -12.17 11.68
N LEU A 42 13.63 -11.25 11.26
CA LEU A 42 14.90 -10.92 11.93
C LEU A 42 14.79 -9.68 12.83
N ASN A 43 13.57 -9.14 13.06
CA ASN A 43 13.32 -7.89 13.78
C ASN A 43 13.99 -6.63 13.16
N LEU A 44 14.33 -6.68 11.87
CA LEU A 44 14.91 -5.55 11.13
C LEU A 44 13.80 -4.71 10.49
N ASN A 45 13.22 -3.82 11.28
CA ASN A 45 12.01 -3.05 10.92
C ASN A 45 12.28 -1.78 10.10
N ASP A 46 13.53 -1.42 9.88
CA ASP A 46 13.98 -0.30 9.03
C ASP A 46 13.40 -0.36 7.61
N ILE A 47 13.14 -1.57 7.08
CA ILE A 47 12.50 -1.74 5.78
C ILE A 47 11.03 -1.27 5.76
N ASN A 48 10.33 -1.31 6.91
CA ASN A 48 8.93 -0.89 6.97
C ASN A 48 8.81 0.62 6.74
N ILE A 49 9.70 1.43 7.33
CA ILE A 49 9.74 2.90 7.16
C ILE A 49 9.99 3.26 5.69
N HIS A 50 10.93 2.58 5.03
CA HIS A 50 11.17 2.78 3.60
C HIS A 50 9.97 2.34 2.75
N SER A 51 9.26 1.30 3.18
CA SER A 51 8.06 0.82 2.49
C SER A 51 6.91 1.83 2.60
N GLU A 52 6.71 2.50 3.73
CA GLU A 52 5.70 3.54 3.89
C GLU A 52 5.84 4.64 2.81
N SER A 53 7.04 5.19 2.64
CA SER A 53 7.30 6.23 1.64
C SER A 53 7.13 5.73 0.20
N PHE A 54 7.59 4.51 -0.09
CA PHE A 54 7.41 3.88 -1.39
C PHE A 54 5.91 3.71 -1.73
N PHE A 55 5.14 3.11 -0.82
CA PHE A 55 3.71 2.87 -1.05
C PHE A 55 2.89 4.16 -1.07
N MET A 56 3.30 5.19 -0.32
CA MET A 56 2.70 6.53 -0.43
C MET A 56 2.82 7.07 -1.86
N HIS A 57 4.03 7.09 -2.42
CA HIS A 57 4.24 7.57 -3.79
C HIS A 57 3.53 6.69 -4.83
N LEU A 58 3.55 5.37 -4.64
CA LEU A 58 2.88 4.43 -5.54
C LEU A 58 1.36 4.63 -5.55
N LEU A 59 0.73 4.77 -4.38
CA LEU A 59 -0.72 4.98 -4.26
C LEU A 59 -1.13 6.35 -4.82
N ASN A 60 -0.35 7.39 -4.55
CA ASN A 60 -0.57 8.71 -5.14
C ASN A 60 -0.53 8.65 -6.67
N PHE A 61 0.44 7.90 -7.23
CA PHE A 61 0.56 7.73 -8.67
C PHE A 61 -0.60 6.92 -9.29
N ILE A 62 -1.01 5.81 -8.66
CA ILE A 62 -2.04 4.90 -9.22
C ILE A 62 -3.45 5.50 -9.11
N TYR A 63 -3.74 6.19 -8.00
CA TYR A 63 -5.09 6.67 -7.69
C TYR A 63 -5.28 8.18 -7.86
N ASP A 64 -4.23 8.89 -8.29
CA ASP A 64 -4.21 10.36 -8.30
C ASP A 64 -4.57 10.94 -6.92
N TRP A 65 -4.02 10.32 -5.86
CA TRP A 65 -4.20 10.74 -4.48
C TRP A 65 -3.10 11.72 -4.04
N ASN A 66 -3.36 12.39 -2.91
CA ASN A 66 -2.37 13.23 -2.25
C ASN A 66 -2.15 12.77 -0.78
N LEU A 67 -1.75 11.51 -0.62
CA LEU A 67 -1.31 10.96 0.65
C LEU A 67 0.00 11.64 1.10
N CYS A 68 0.06 12.01 2.37
CA CYS A 68 1.25 12.47 3.06
C CYS A 68 1.60 11.53 4.22
N ASN A 69 2.87 11.54 4.65
CA ASN A 69 3.30 10.79 5.81
C ASN A 69 2.74 11.44 7.10
N ALA A 70 2.07 10.64 7.94
CA ALA A 70 1.46 11.12 9.18
C ALA A 70 2.48 11.69 10.17
N ASN A 71 3.71 11.19 10.15
CA ASN A 71 4.80 11.69 10.99
C ASN A 71 5.26 13.09 10.59
N ALA A 72 4.98 13.55 9.36
CA ALA A 72 5.26 14.92 8.94
C ALA A 72 4.32 15.94 9.62
N GLU A 73 3.10 15.52 9.99
CA GLU A 73 2.16 16.37 10.74
C GLU A 73 2.39 16.29 12.25
N ARG A 74 2.68 15.10 12.77
CA ARG A 74 2.93 14.85 14.19
C ARG A 74 3.82 13.62 14.35
N ASN A 75 4.98 13.80 14.96
CA ASN A 75 5.88 12.69 15.27
C ASN A 75 5.16 11.58 16.04
N ASN A 76 5.35 10.34 15.59
CA ASN A 76 4.80 9.11 16.15
C ASN A 76 3.26 9.11 16.19
N MET A 77 2.62 9.42 15.05
CA MET A 77 1.16 9.31 14.95
C MET A 77 0.72 7.86 15.23
N PRO A 78 -0.06 7.60 16.30
CA PRO A 78 -0.37 6.24 16.70
C PRO A 78 -1.35 5.57 15.72
N GLY A 79 -0.96 4.44 15.13
CA GLY A 79 -1.85 3.62 14.31
C GLY A 79 -2.16 4.17 12.91
N ILE A 80 -1.47 5.25 12.50
CA ILE A 80 -1.64 5.90 11.19
C ILE A 80 -0.25 6.21 10.64
N ASP A 81 0.03 5.76 9.42
CA ASP A 81 1.30 6.01 8.74
C ASP A 81 1.12 7.03 7.61
N LEU A 82 -0.02 7.01 6.91
CA LEU A 82 -0.34 7.93 5.81
C LEU A 82 -1.71 8.59 5.99
N ILE A 83 -1.84 9.84 5.54
CA ILE A 83 -3.06 10.66 5.67
C ILE A 83 -3.39 11.30 4.32
N TYR A 84 -4.66 11.32 3.95
CA TYR A 84 -5.18 12.15 2.86
C TYR A 84 -6.37 12.94 3.39
N ASN A 85 -6.11 14.17 3.84
CA ASN A 85 -7.07 14.98 4.58
C ASN A 85 -8.30 15.38 3.75
N THR A 86 -8.12 15.73 2.47
CA THR A 86 -9.25 16.23 1.64
C THR A 86 -10.29 15.15 1.37
N GLU A 87 -9.88 13.89 1.24
CA GLU A 87 -10.76 12.73 1.03
C GLU A 87 -11.08 11.97 2.31
N ALA A 88 -10.65 12.50 3.46
CA ALA A 88 -10.81 11.86 4.77
C ALA A 88 -10.34 10.39 4.78
N ILE A 89 -9.14 10.10 4.28
CA ILE A 89 -8.56 8.74 4.31
C ILE A 89 -7.36 8.73 5.25
N ILE A 90 -7.27 7.68 6.08
CA ILE A 90 -6.09 7.36 6.87
C ILE A 90 -5.67 5.92 6.59
N ILE A 91 -4.37 5.68 6.47
CA ILE A 91 -3.82 4.38 6.12
C ILE A 91 -2.78 3.97 7.15
N GLN A 92 -2.91 2.73 7.64
CA GLN A 92 -1.83 2.04 8.29
C GLN A 92 -1.13 1.11 7.31
N VAL A 93 0.19 1.19 7.25
CA VAL A 93 1.06 0.36 6.42
C VAL A 93 1.77 -0.65 7.31
N SER A 94 1.69 -1.93 6.99
CA SER A 94 2.26 -2.96 7.87
C SER A 94 2.68 -4.24 7.13
N SER A 95 3.83 -4.78 7.55
CA SER A 95 4.34 -6.09 7.12
C SER A 95 3.68 -7.28 7.82
N THR A 96 2.95 -7.05 8.90
CA THR A 96 2.16 -8.08 9.60
C THR A 96 0.69 -7.71 9.63
N SER A 97 -0.18 -8.70 9.48
CA SER A 97 -1.62 -8.51 9.37
C SER A 97 -2.34 -9.51 10.29
N THR A 98 -2.80 -9.02 11.45
CA THR A 98 -3.64 -9.80 12.38
C THR A 98 -4.85 -8.97 12.78
N LYS A 99 -5.94 -9.63 13.21
CA LYS A 99 -7.14 -8.94 13.70
C LYS A 99 -6.78 -8.00 14.84
N GLU A 100 -5.98 -8.52 15.78
CA GLU A 100 -5.52 -7.76 16.95
C GLU A 100 -4.69 -6.54 16.55
N LYS A 101 -3.80 -6.66 15.56
CA LYS A 101 -3.00 -5.53 15.09
C LYS A 101 -3.86 -4.43 14.47
N ILE A 102 -4.84 -4.80 13.65
CA ILE A 102 -5.79 -3.84 13.06
C ILE A 102 -6.61 -3.18 14.16
N GLN A 103 -7.17 -3.97 15.10
CA GLN A 103 -7.96 -3.44 16.21
C GLN A 103 -7.15 -2.52 17.12
N ASN A 104 -5.91 -2.89 17.45
CA ASN A 104 -5.01 -2.07 18.25
C ASN A 104 -4.66 -0.75 17.57
N SER A 105 -4.67 -0.71 16.25
CA SER A 105 -4.39 0.51 15.49
C SER A 105 -5.61 1.40 15.47
N LEU A 106 -6.80 0.84 15.24
CA LEU A 106 -8.08 1.55 15.40
C LEU A 106 -8.22 2.17 16.79
N ASN A 107 -7.93 1.42 17.86
CA ASN A 107 -8.01 1.91 19.24
C ASN A 107 -7.05 3.07 19.55
N LYS A 108 -6.00 3.24 18.75
CA LYS A 108 -4.98 4.28 18.94
C LYS A 108 -5.27 5.56 18.15
N ILE A 109 -6.19 5.50 17.19
CA ILE A 109 -6.55 6.64 16.33
C ILE A 109 -7.27 7.71 17.18
N PRO A 110 -6.80 8.97 17.18
CA PRO A 110 -7.49 10.04 17.89
C PRO A 110 -8.82 10.39 17.23
N ILE A 111 -9.94 9.89 17.77
CA ILE A 111 -11.29 10.10 17.22
C ILE A 111 -11.62 11.59 17.09
N ALA A 112 -11.20 12.43 18.04
CA ALA A 112 -11.43 13.87 17.99
C ALA A 112 -10.88 14.54 16.71
N LYS A 113 -9.82 13.99 16.10
CA LYS A 113 -9.22 14.51 14.85
C LYS A 113 -9.75 13.79 13.62
N PHE A 114 -9.94 12.47 13.70
CA PHE A 114 -10.22 11.62 12.54
C PHE A 114 -11.64 11.05 12.50
N ASN A 115 -12.57 11.65 13.25
CA ASN A 115 -13.99 11.29 13.14
C ASN A 115 -14.47 11.47 11.70
N GLY A 116 -15.14 10.45 11.15
CA GLY A 116 -15.59 10.43 9.76
C GLY A 116 -14.54 10.04 8.72
N TYR A 117 -13.29 9.79 9.12
CA TYR A 117 -12.26 9.30 8.19
C TYR A 117 -12.43 7.79 7.91
N ASN A 118 -12.14 7.42 6.67
CA ASN A 118 -12.05 6.04 6.22
C ASN A 118 -10.67 5.46 6.56
N PHE A 119 -10.65 4.55 7.52
CA PHE A 119 -9.45 3.77 7.84
C PHE A 119 -9.21 2.67 6.81
N LYS A 120 -8.01 2.64 6.23
CA LYS A 120 -7.52 1.57 5.35
C LYS A 120 -6.30 0.90 5.98
N PHE A 121 -6.19 -0.41 5.81
CA PHE A 121 -5.04 -1.18 6.24
C PHE A 121 -4.31 -1.77 5.03
N LEU A 122 -3.09 -1.30 4.78
CA LEU A 122 -2.23 -1.78 3.70
C LEU A 122 -1.28 -2.85 4.24
N SER A 123 -1.56 -4.11 3.89
CA SER A 123 -0.67 -5.23 4.16
C SER A 123 0.39 -5.35 3.08
N LEU A 124 1.66 -5.29 3.45
CA LEU A 124 2.77 -5.22 2.50
C LEU A 124 3.15 -6.56 1.86
N ALA A 125 2.93 -7.66 2.55
CA ALA A 125 3.48 -8.95 2.12
C ALA A 125 2.68 -10.18 2.55
N ARG A 126 1.51 -9.97 3.18
CA ARG A 126 0.65 -11.05 3.63
C ARG A 126 -0.74 -10.86 3.11
N GLU A 127 -1.35 -11.95 2.67
CA GLU A 127 -2.77 -11.97 2.30
C GLU A 127 -3.65 -11.53 3.48
N VAL A 128 -4.72 -10.81 3.17
CA VAL A 128 -5.65 -10.24 4.15
C VAL A 128 -7.08 -10.76 3.98
N ASP A 129 -7.31 -11.73 3.11
CA ASP A 129 -8.65 -12.24 2.75
C ASP A 129 -9.45 -12.78 3.95
N LYS A 130 -8.76 -13.29 4.98
CA LYS A 130 -9.39 -13.73 6.23
C LYS A 130 -9.72 -12.59 7.17
N LEU A 131 -9.09 -11.42 7.00
CA LEU A 131 -9.26 -10.23 7.83
C LEU A 131 -10.39 -9.33 7.31
N THR A 132 -10.66 -9.33 6.00
CA THR A 132 -11.77 -8.58 5.39
C THR A 132 -13.15 -9.12 5.83
N LYS A 133 -13.23 -10.40 6.19
CA LYS A 133 -14.45 -11.05 6.68
C LYS A 133 -14.72 -10.84 8.18
N LYS A 134 -13.88 -10.07 8.88
CA LYS A 134 -13.98 -9.88 10.33
C LYS A 134 -14.61 -8.52 10.66
N THR A 135 -15.33 -8.47 11.77
CA THR A 135 -15.84 -7.22 12.35
C THR A 135 -14.79 -6.59 13.28
N TYR A 136 -14.66 -5.27 13.18
CA TYR A 136 -13.81 -4.43 14.01
C TYR A 136 -14.68 -3.39 14.71
N SER A 137 -14.31 -3.05 15.95
CA SER A 137 -15.02 -2.04 16.73
C SER A 137 -14.27 -0.72 16.64
N VAL A 138 -15.02 0.38 16.55
CA VAL A 138 -14.48 1.74 16.72
C VAL A 138 -15.23 2.32 17.91
N THR A 139 -14.50 2.62 18.97
CA THR A 139 -15.00 3.13 20.26
C THR A 139 -14.22 4.35 20.65
#